data_AF-A0A842RZ92-F1
#
_entry.id   AF-A0A842RZ92-F1
#
_cell.length_a   1.000
_cell.length_b   1.000
_cell.length_c   1.000
_cell.angle_alpha   90.00
_cell.angle_beta   90.00
_cell.angle_gamma   90.00
#
_symmetry.space_group_name_H-M   'P 1'
#
loop_
_entity.id
_entity.type
_entity.pdbx_description
1 polymer ?
#
loop_
_entity_poly.entity_id
_entity_poly.type
_entity_poly.pdbx_seq_one_letter_code
_entity_poly.pdbx_strand_id
1 'polypeptide(L)'
;MEQSNISNTTEKKVIQIASDMDEYDKRILFVLRNLGPHRFSNLQEKSDMSRSTLSKYIKLHLQKNNIEKRIFQGAPHYFITEKGIEGLNEDYDNREKEIFYINEINDVILKSTELISFYQQIGIEESILFQILRMISKIGDKFFEINQNRELFLALFYIFLNSVLTREYKFEINEFCKHYKVKKLRIDFYVDKIMSSHLGFYMFNRENDVFFFHSEDLLGTSTFRLIGDHLIEEIIHINLKGYRQIYDLDKMAEKIAKKLINMDLIWERIREPFEMLIEKLIIKLAIDMGISKTFLMDLVVQSEKLSKSKEGTNSLINIIQGSEQYEDLNIVSIADTKDREVDEILDKVKGFCPKCGKTILSQDFSKSCARCKNSLDNDIFLKSIDEANNASIRYKQEMLKKEELVICSNPKCEAKVSKDWKECPICHTLIN
;
A
#
# COMPACT_ATOMS: atom_id res chain seq x y z
N MET A 1 -3.56 25.95 -7.25
CA MET A 1 -4.02 25.29 -8.49
C MET A 1 -3.30 23.98 -8.59
N GLU A 2 -4.01 22.93 -8.20
CA GLU A 2 -3.52 21.55 -8.15
C GLU A 2 -3.32 21.01 -9.56
N GLN A 3 -2.25 20.23 -9.76
CA GLN A 3 -2.04 19.47 -10.98
C GLN A 3 -3.20 18.48 -11.13
N SER A 4 -3.90 18.53 -12.26
CA SER A 4 -4.70 17.39 -12.71
C SER A 4 -3.74 16.21 -12.87
N ASN A 5 -3.90 15.19 -12.04
CA ASN A 5 -3.29 13.88 -12.27
C ASN A 5 -3.96 13.29 -13.52
N ILE A 6 -3.48 13.70 -14.68
CA ILE A 6 -3.81 13.08 -15.96
C ILE A 6 -3.26 11.65 -15.89
N SER A 7 -4.12 10.65 -16.05
CA SER A 7 -3.67 9.25 -16.00
C SER A 7 -2.55 9.02 -17.01
N ASN A 8 -1.57 8.17 -16.69
CA ASN A 8 -0.49 7.77 -17.63
C ASN A 8 -1.03 7.26 -18.97
N THR A 9 -2.28 6.76 -18.99
CA THR A 9 -3.00 6.32 -20.19
C THR A 9 -3.43 7.49 -21.05
N THR A 10 -3.88 8.58 -20.44
CA THR A 10 -4.33 9.81 -21.09
C THR A 10 -3.15 10.58 -21.69
N GLU A 11 -2.02 10.66 -20.96
CA GLU A 11 -0.81 11.29 -21.47
C GLU A 11 -0.30 10.62 -22.76
N LYS A 12 -0.24 9.28 -22.78
CA LYS A 12 0.17 8.52 -23.98
C LYS A 12 -0.73 8.75 -25.18
N LYS A 13 -2.05 8.81 -24.96
CA LYS A 13 -3.04 9.09 -26.02
C LYS A 13 -2.92 10.51 -26.57
N VAL A 14 -2.71 11.50 -25.71
CA VAL A 14 -2.50 12.90 -26.15
C VAL A 14 -1.23 13.02 -26.99
N ILE A 15 -0.15 12.35 -26.58
CA ILE A 15 1.11 12.31 -27.35
C ILE A 15 0.88 11.65 -28.71
N GLN A 16 0.17 10.52 -28.76
CA GLN A 16 -0.14 9.85 -30.02
C GLN A 16 -0.95 10.76 -30.97
N ILE A 17 -1.99 11.43 -30.46
CA ILE A 17 -2.79 12.37 -31.26
C ILE A 17 -1.93 13.54 -31.74
N ALA A 18 -1.06 14.08 -30.88
CA ALA A 18 -0.16 15.16 -31.24
C ALA A 18 0.82 14.74 -32.36
N SER A 19 1.35 13.52 -32.31
CA SER A 19 2.21 12.95 -33.36
C SER A 19 1.49 12.82 -34.70
N ASP A 20 0.18 12.55 -34.69
CA ASP A 20 -0.67 12.41 -35.88
C ASP A 20 -1.12 13.76 -36.49
N MET A 21 -0.85 14.92 -35.85
CA MET A 21 -1.24 16.22 -36.39
C MET A 21 -0.23 16.72 -37.42
N ASP A 22 -0.60 16.98 -38.68
CA ASP A 22 0.39 17.46 -39.67
C ASP A 22 0.93 18.89 -39.39
N GLU A 23 0.18 19.68 -38.61
CA GLU A 23 0.50 21.09 -38.32
C GLU A 23 1.33 21.25 -37.04
N TYR A 24 2.65 21.40 -37.23
CA TYR A 24 3.64 21.55 -36.15
C TYR A 24 3.41 22.72 -35.19
N ASP A 25 2.81 23.82 -35.64
CA ASP A 25 2.43 24.95 -34.78
C ASP A 25 1.26 24.59 -33.85
N LYS A 26 0.25 23.91 -34.38
CA LYS A 26 -0.91 23.47 -33.59
C LYS A 26 -0.56 22.38 -32.57
N ARG A 27 0.42 21.52 -32.84
CA ARG A 27 0.90 20.48 -31.90
C ARG A 27 1.29 21.05 -30.54
N ILE A 28 2.03 22.15 -30.52
CA ILE A 28 2.53 22.77 -29.28
C ILE A 28 1.36 23.28 -28.44
N LEU A 29 0.41 23.95 -29.09
CA LEU A 29 -0.80 24.46 -28.43
C LEU A 29 -1.68 23.31 -27.93
N PHE A 30 -1.84 22.25 -28.72
CA PHE A 30 -2.61 21.06 -28.34
C PHE A 30 -2.02 20.36 -27.10
N VAL A 31 -0.70 20.16 -27.08
CA VAL A 31 -0.01 19.56 -25.92
C VAL A 31 -0.16 20.44 -24.68
N LEU A 32 0.05 21.76 -24.79
CA LEU A 32 -0.07 22.69 -23.67
C LEU A 32 -1.51 22.82 -23.14
N ARG A 33 -2.51 22.74 -24.02
CA ARG A 33 -3.94 22.75 -23.65
C ARG A 33 -4.31 21.51 -22.86
N ASN A 34 -3.87 20.33 -23.30
CA ASN A 34 -4.33 19.06 -22.75
C ASN A 34 -3.47 18.53 -21.60
N LEU A 35 -2.16 18.75 -21.62
CA LEU A 35 -1.22 18.26 -20.60
C LEU A 35 -0.70 19.36 -19.66
N GLY A 36 -1.13 20.60 -19.89
CA GLY A 36 -0.78 21.75 -19.07
C GLY A 36 0.65 22.26 -19.32
N PRO A 37 1.18 23.07 -18.37
CA PRO A 37 2.44 23.79 -18.57
C PRO A 37 3.64 22.86 -18.59
N HIS A 38 4.53 23.05 -19.57
CA HIS A 38 5.67 22.16 -19.77
C HIS A 38 6.98 22.90 -20.00
N ARG A 39 8.09 22.26 -19.60
CA ARG A 39 9.45 22.70 -19.93
C ARG A 39 9.72 22.47 -21.41
N PHE A 40 10.72 23.18 -21.94
CA PHE A 40 11.16 23.00 -23.32
C PHE A 40 11.47 21.54 -23.67
N SER A 41 12.21 20.82 -22.81
CA SER A 41 12.57 19.41 -23.02
C SER A 41 11.35 18.50 -23.09
N ASN A 42 10.38 18.72 -22.20
CA ASN A 42 9.18 17.90 -22.12
C ASN A 42 8.24 18.19 -23.29
N LEU A 43 8.16 19.45 -23.73
CA LEU A 43 7.44 19.78 -24.96
C LEU A 43 8.08 19.11 -26.17
N GLN A 44 9.42 19.09 -26.26
CA GLN A 44 10.12 18.46 -27.37
C GLN A 44 9.75 16.98 -27.49
N GLU A 45 9.76 16.26 -26.38
CA GLU A 45 9.37 14.86 -26.31
C GLU A 45 7.89 14.65 -26.64
N LYS A 46 7.00 15.42 -26.01
CA LYS A 46 5.54 15.23 -26.10
C LYS A 46 4.90 15.71 -27.39
N SER A 47 5.55 16.63 -28.10
CA SER A 47 5.10 17.12 -29.41
C SER A 47 5.76 16.40 -30.59
N ASP A 48 6.68 15.47 -30.30
CA ASP A 48 7.48 14.73 -31.28
C ASP A 48 8.14 15.66 -32.31
N MET A 49 8.90 16.63 -31.81
CA MET A 49 9.55 17.65 -32.62
C MET A 49 11.06 17.67 -32.42
N SER A 50 11.80 17.98 -33.48
CA SER A 50 13.20 18.31 -33.33
C SER A 50 13.38 19.60 -32.52
N ARG A 51 14.51 19.73 -31.81
CA ARG A 51 14.84 20.92 -31.00
C ARG A 51 14.80 22.23 -31.80
N SER A 52 15.23 22.21 -33.07
CA SER A 52 15.22 23.38 -33.94
C SER A 52 13.79 23.75 -34.38
N THR A 53 12.98 22.75 -34.73
CA THR A 53 11.56 22.94 -35.08
C THR A 53 10.77 23.50 -33.89
N LEU A 54 10.89 22.89 -32.71
CA LEU A 54 10.22 23.37 -31.50
C LEU A 54 10.63 24.81 -31.16
N SER A 55 11.92 25.13 -31.22
CA SER A 55 12.40 26.48 -30.93
C SER A 55 11.84 27.54 -31.89
N LYS A 56 11.67 27.20 -33.18
CA LYS A 56 11.07 28.09 -34.18
C LYS A 56 9.62 28.40 -33.83
N TYR A 57 8.81 27.39 -33.56
CA TYR A 57 7.38 27.55 -33.31
C TYR A 57 7.06 28.12 -31.91
N ILE A 58 7.84 27.79 -30.89
CA ILE A 58 7.73 28.47 -29.58
C ILE A 58 7.95 29.97 -29.73
N LYS A 59 8.98 30.39 -30.49
CA LYS A 59 9.23 31.82 -30.73
C LYS A 59 8.05 32.49 -31.45
N LEU A 60 7.47 31.80 -32.44
CA LEU A 60 6.28 32.28 -33.15
C LEU A 60 5.08 32.45 -32.21
N HIS A 61 4.79 31.47 -31.36
CA HIS A 61 3.65 31.54 -30.44
C HIS A 61 3.85 32.57 -29.32
N LEU A 62 5.08 32.76 -28.84
CA LEU A 62 5.40 33.86 -27.91
C LEU A 62 5.17 35.23 -28.56
N GLN A 63 5.58 35.41 -29.82
CA GLN A 63 5.35 36.65 -30.57
C GLN A 63 3.86 36.92 -30.83
N LYS A 64 3.08 35.87 -31.11
CA LYS A 64 1.63 35.98 -31.33
C LYS A 64 0.81 36.08 -30.04
N ASN A 65 1.46 35.92 -28.87
CA ASN A 65 0.82 35.83 -27.56
C ASN A 65 -0.14 34.65 -27.43
N ASN A 66 0.15 33.53 -28.09
CA ASN A 66 -0.60 32.27 -27.98
C ASN A 66 -0.08 31.40 -26.81
N ILE A 67 1.18 31.62 -26.42
CA ILE A 67 1.79 31.03 -25.24
C ILE A 67 2.57 32.11 -24.49
N GLU A 68 2.82 31.86 -23.22
CA GLU A 68 3.65 32.69 -22.37
C GLU A 68 4.70 31.83 -21.66
N LYS A 69 5.83 32.45 -21.31
CA LYS A 69 6.92 31.78 -20.58
C LYS A 69 6.98 32.34 -19.16
N ARG A 70 6.76 31.48 -18.16
CA ARG A 70 6.78 31.85 -16.74
C ARG A 70 7.69 30.92 -15.93
N ILE A 71 8.21 31.39 -14.80
CA ILE A 71 8.92 30.53 -13.85
C ILE A 71 7.88 29.75 -13.04
N PHE A 72 7.97 28.43 -13.09
CA PHE A 72 7.10 27.51 -12.36
C PHE A 72 7.97 26.41 -11.75
N GLN A 73 7.82 26.16 -10.45
CA GLN A 73 8.64 25.17 -9.72
C GLN A 73 10.15 25.32 -9.98
N GLY A 74 10.65 26.56 -9.90
CA GLY A 74 12.08 26.88 -10.03
C GLY A 74 12.65 26.83 -11.46
N ALA A 75 11.83 26.58 -12.50
CA ALA A 75 12.29 26.47 -13.88
C ALA A 75 11.32 27.14 -14.89
N PRO A 76 11.81 27.55 -16.07
CA PRO A 76 10.94 28.12 -17.10
C PRO A 76 10.01 27.08 -17.72
N HIS A 77 8.71 27.36 -17.68
CA HIS A 77 7.66 26.58 -18.33
C HIS A 77 6.88 27.46 -19.31
N TYR A 78 6.32 26.83 -20.32
CA TYR A 78 5.43 27.47 -21.28
C TYR A 78 3.99 27.16 -20.90
N PHE A 79 3.14 28.19 -20.95
CA PHE A 79 1.71 28.12 -20.66
C PHE A 79 0.96 28.58 -21.90
N ILE A 80 -0.16 27.93 -22.22
CA ILE A 80 -1.05 28.42 -23.27
C ILE A 80 -1.88 29.60 -22.73
N THR A 81 -2.11 30.61 -23.56
CA THR A 81 -2.96 31.76 -23.23
C THR A 81 -4.39 31.53 -23.77
N GLU A 82 -5.36 32.34 -23.34
CA GLU A 82 -6.73 32.30 -23.89
C GLU A 82 -6.73 32.46 -25.42
N LYS A 83 -5.95 33.40 -25.94
CA LYS A 83 -5.75 33.59 -27.38
C LYS A 83 -5.16 32.36 -28.08
N GLY A 84 -4.28 31.62 -27.40
CA GLY A 84 -3.74 30.36 -27.91
C GLY A 84 -4.77 29.24 -27.97
N ILE A 85 -5.74 29.23 -27.04
CA ILE A 85 -6.87 28.30 -27.03
C ILE A 85 -7.85 28.65 -28.16
N GLU A 86 -8.19 29.93 -28.32
CA GLU A 86 -9.06 30.43 -29.38
C GLU A 86 -8.50 30.08 -30.77
N GLY A 87 -7.21 30.36 -31.02
CA GLY A 87 -6.56 30.03 -32.28
C GLY A 87 -6.39 28.52 -32.54
N LEU A 88 -6.55 27.66 -31.53
CA LEU A 88 -6.63 26.21 -31.74
C LEU A 88 -8.04 25.78 -32.20
N ASN A 89 -9.08 26.48 -31.74
CA ASN A 89 -10.48 26.16 -32.02
C ASN A 89 -10.97 26.69 -33.38
N GLU A 90 -10.34 27.74 -33.92
CA GLU A 90 -10.75 28.38 -35.18
C GLU A 90 -10.40 27.57 -36.44
N ASP A 91 -9.38 26.70 -36.41
CA ASP A 91 -8.84 26.02 -37.59
C ASP A 91 -8.78 24.48 -37.48
N TYR A 92 -9.51 23.85 -36.55
CA TYR A 92 -9.45 22.40 -36.33
C TYR A 92 -10.79 21.72 -36.65
N ASP A 93 -10.96 21.29 -37.90
CA ASP A 93 -12.19 20.68 -38.42
C ASP A 93 -12.32 19.19 -38.09
N ASN A 94 -11.92 18.79 -36.87
CA ASN A 94 -12.01 17.41 -36.38
C ASN A 94 -12.81 17.34 -35.07
N ARG A 95 -14.08 17.75 -35.17
CA ARG A 95 -15.07 17.72 -34.08
C ARG A 95 -15.20 16.34 -33.45
N GLU A 96 -14.91 15.24 -34.16
CA GLU A 96 -15.00 13.88 -33.63
C GLU A 96 -13.99 13.56 -32.52
N LYS A 97 -12.79 14.16 -32.54
CA LYS A 97 -11.77 13.97 -31.47
C LYS A 97 -12.01 14.90 -30.27
N GLU A 98 -12.59 16.10 -30.49
CA GLU A 98 -13.09 16.97 -29.41
C GLU A 98 -14.31 16.38 -28.70
N ILE A 99 -15.21 15.72 -29.44
CA ILE A 99 -16.38 15.02 -28.89
C ILE A 99 -15.94 13.90 -27.94
N PHE A 100 -14.81 13.22 -28.17
CA PHE A 100 -14.36 12.13 -27.31
C PHE A 100 -13.91 12.59 -25.91
N TYR A 101 -13.12 13.67 -25.81
CA TYR A 101 -12.68 14.22 -24.52
C TYR A 101 -13.81 14.97 -23.79
N ILE A 102 -14.66 15.67 -24.53
CA ILE A 102 -15.87 16.27 -23.96
C ILE A 102 -16.81 15.16 -23.49
N ASN A 103 -16.93 14.02 -24.18
CA ASN A 103 -17.74 12.89 -23.74
C ASN A 103 -17.12 12.11 -22.58
N GLU A 104 -15.80 11.96 -22.44
CA GLU A 104 -15.18 11.32 -21.26
C GLU A 104 -15.28 12.23 -20.02
N ILE A 105 -15.04 13.54 -20.17
CA ILE A 105 -15.23 14.52 -19.09
C ILE A 105 -16.72 14.64 -18.75
N ASN A 106 -17.60 14.71 -19.76
CA ASN A 106 -19.04 14.67 -19.54
C ASN A 106 -19.48 13.32 -18.99
N ASP A 107 -18.85 12.19 -19.32
CA ASP A 107 -19.22 10.89 -18.74
C ASP A 107 -18.85 10.85 -17.27
N VAL A 108 -17.66 11.31 -16.85
CA VAL A 108 -17.28 11.35 -15.43
C VAL A 108 -18.14 12.39 -14.68
N ILE A 109 -18.44 13.54 -15.29
CA ILE A 109 -19.33 14.55 -14.73
C ILE A 109 -20.79 14.05 -14.67
N LEU A 110 -21.31 13.39 -15.71
CA LEU A 110 -22.66 12.80 -15.77
C LEU A 110 -22.78 11.62 -14.80
N LYS A 111 -21.79 10.72 -14.76
CA LYS A 111 -21.70 9.62 -13.79
C LYS A 111 -21.61 10.12 -12.35
N SER A 112 -21.02 11.30 -12.14
CA SER A 112 -21.01 11.97 -10.83
C SER A 112 -22.26 12.82 -10.56
N THR A 113 -23.06 13.15 -11.58
CA THR A 113 -24.22 14.05 -11.43
C THR A 113 -25.33 13.40 -10.62
N GLU A 114 -25.60 12.11 -10.85
CA GLU A 114 -26.57 11.35 -10.05
C GLU A 114 -26.14 11.24 -8.58
N LEU A 115 -24.85 11.01 -8.34
CA LEU A 115 -24.25 10.93 -7.02
C LEU A 115 -24.27 12.29 -6.29
N ILE A 116 -23.90 13.37 -6.98
CA ILE A 116 -23.97 14.75 -6.48
C ILE A 116 -25.42 15.09 -6.12
N SER A 117 -26.35 14.84 -7.04
CA SER A 117 -27.78 15.10 -6.83
C SER A 117 -28.32 14.32 -5.64
N PHE A 118 -27.92 13.05 -5.50
CA PHE A 118 -28.29 12.22 -4.37
C PHE A 118 -27.80 12.81 -3.03
N TYR A 119 -26.53 13.19 -2.93
CA TYR A 119 -25.98 13.75 -1.69
C TYR A 119 -26.59 15.12 -1.33
N GLN A 120 -26.87 15.96 -2.33
CA GLN A 120 -27.61 17.20 -2.13
C GLN A 120 -29.03 16.94 -1.62
N GLN A 121 -29.73 15.92 -2.17
CA GLN A 121 -31.09 15.56 -1.74
C GLN A 121 -31.16 15.10 -0.29
N ILE A 122 -30.14 14.38 0.20
CA ILE A 122 -30.07 13.94 1.60
C ILE A 122 -29.42 14.98 2.53
N GLY A 123 -29.14 16.19 2.02
CA GLY A 123 -28.70 17.35 2.81
C GLY A 123 -27.23 17.33 3.23
N ILE A 124 -26.36 16.65 2.47
CA ILE A 124 -24.92 16.67 2.75
C ILE A 124 -24.33 18.02 2.36
N GLU A 125 -23.51 18.59 3.24
CA GLU A 125 -22.79 19.84 2.98
C GLU A 125 -21.85 19.70 1.78
N GLU A 126 -21.71 20.79 1.02
CA GLU A 126 -20.89 20.82 -0.19
C GLU A 126 -19.41 20.49 0.10
N SER A 127 -18.90 20.92 1.26
CA SER A 127 -17.54 20.62 1.75
C SER A 127 -17.30 19.11 1.91
N ILE A 128 -18.29 18.38 2.42
CA ILE A 128 -18.26 16.93 2.61
C ILE A 128 -18.41 16.23 1.25
N LEU A 129 -19.33 16.71 0.41
CA LEU A 129 -19.50 16.21 -0.96
C LEU A 129 -18.19 16.25 -1.74
N PHE A 130 -17.45 17.36 -1.69
CA PHE A 130 -16.13 17.46 -2.35
C PHE A 130 -15.13 16.43 -1.81
N GLN A 131 -15.17 16.10 -0.52
CA GLN A 131 -14.29 15.07 0.05
C GLN A 131 -14.67 13.67 -0.43
N ILE A 132 -15.97 13.36 -0.51
CA ILE A 132 -16.46 12.08 -1.07
C ILE A 132 -16.08 11.95 -2.54
N LEU A 133 -16.27 13.02 -3.33
CA LEU A 133 -15.87 13.04 -4.74
C LEU A 133 -14.35 12.85 -4.91
N ARG A 134 -13.55 13.47 -4.04
CA ARG A 134 -12.09 13.26 -4.02
C ARG A 134 -11.72 11.81 -3.69
N MET A 135 -12.45 11.17 -2.80
CA MET A 135 -12.27 9.74 -2.51
C MET A 135 -12.61 8.89 -3.74
N ILE A 136 -13.73 9.16 -4.41
CA ILE A 136 -14.15 8.44 -5.64
C ILE A 136 -13.14 8.65 -6.77
N SER A 137 -12.62 9.86 -6.93
CA SER A 137 -11.60 10.18 -7.94
C SER A 137 -10.32 9.36 -7.80
N LYS A 138 -9.99 8.87 -6.59
CA LYS A 138 -8.83 7.99 -6.36
C LYS A 138 -9.12 6.54 -6.74
N ILE A 139 -10.39 6.13 -6.67
CA ILE A 139 -10.83 4.82 -7.17
C ILE A 139 -10.78 4.78 -8.70
N GLY A 140 -11.13 5.89 -9.35
CA GLY A 140 -11.17 6.03 -10.80
C GLY A 140 -12.32 5.27 -11.45
N ASP A 141 -12.17 4.93 -12.73
CA ASP A 141 -13.25 4.38 -13.57
C ASP A 141 -13.83 3.06 -13.05
N LYS A 142 -13.03 2.28 -12.31
CA LYS A 142 -13.46 1.01 -11.70
C LYS A 142 -14.64 1.17 -10.75
N PHE A 143 -14.80 2.34 -10.13
CA PHE A 143 -15.95 2.60 -9.28
C PHE A 143 -17.27 2.52 -10.06
N PHE A 144 -17.27 3.00 -11.30
CA PHE A 144 -18.46 3.05 -12.16
C PHE A 144 -18.80 1.70 -12.80
N GLU A 145 -17.96 0.68 -12.63
CA GLU A 145 -18.29 -0.72 -12.99
C GLU A 145 -19.27 -1.34 -11.98
N ILE A 146 -19.33 -0.81 -10.75
CA ILE A 146 -20.34 -1.21 -9.76
C ILE A 146 -21.68 -0.58 -10.15
N ASN A 147 -22.78 -1.33 -10.00
CA ASN A 147 -24.13 -0.81 -10.23
C ASN A 147 -24.41 0.42 -9.36
N GLN A 148 -24.52 1.58 -10.01
CA GLN A 148 -24.70 2.89 -9.39
C GLN A 148 -26.15 3.05 -8.92
N ASN A 149 -26.37 3.01 -7.61
CA ASN A 149 -27.68 3.19 -7.02
C ASN A 149 -27.58 3.84 -5.64
N ARG A 150 -28.76 4.16 -5.10
CA ARG A 150 -28.92 4.76 -3.77
C ARG A 150 -28.15 4.00 -2.68
N GLU A 151 -28.24 2.68 -2.65
CA GLU A 151 -27.59 1.86 -1.64
C GLU A 151 -26.05 1.91 -1.73
N LEU A 152 -25.49 1.92 -2.94
CA LEU A 152 -24.05 2.11 -3.15
C LEU A 152 -23.60 3.50 -2.64
N PHE A 153 -24.35 4.55 -2.98
CA PHE A 153 -24.02 5.91 -2.55
C PHE A 153 -24.09 6.05 -1.02
N LEU A 154 -25.07 5.41 -0.39
CA LEU A 154 -25.13 5.34 1.07
C LEU A 154 -23.98 4.53 1.66
N ALA A 155 -23.56 3.43 1.05
CA ALA A 155 -22.42 2.64 1.51
C ALA A 155 -21.10 3.41 1.41
N LEU A 156 -20.88 4.13 0.30
CA LEU A 156 -19.73 5.04 0.17
C LEU A 156 -19.73 6.12 1.24
N PHE A 157 -20.91 6.69 1.53
CA PHE A 157 -21.02 7.71 2.54
C PHE A 157 -20.76 7.14 3.94
N TYR A 158 -21.24 5.94 4.21
CA TYR A 158 -20.94 5.21 5.44
C TYR A 158 -19.42 4.95 5.59
N ILE A 159 -18.74 4.53 4.52
CA ILE A 159 -17.28 4.37 4.47
C ILE A 159 -16.58 5.71 4.75
N PHE A 160 -17.03 6.79 4.12
CA PHE A 160 -16.50 8.13 4.34
C PHE A 160 -16.63 8.55 5.80
N LEU A 161 -17.83 8.45 6.39
CA LEU A 161 -18.08 8.84 7.78
C LEU A 161 -17.23 8.03 8.78
N ASN A 162 -16.99 6.75 8.49
CA ASN A 162 -16.20 5.85 9.31
C ASN A 162 -14.73 5.74 8.85
N SER A 163 -14.24 6.67 8.04
CA SER A 163 -12.83 6.75 7.70
C SER A 163 -12.00 7.13 8.94
N VAL A 164 -10.78 6.61 9.05
CA VAL A 164 -9.84 6.98 10.13
C VAL A 164 -9.52 8.48 10.10
N LEU A 165 -9.57 9.11 8.91
CA LEU A 165 -9.28 10.53 8.73
C LEU A 165 -10.46 11.45 9.08
N THR A 166 -11.67 10.92 9.25
CA THR A 166 -12.92 11.68 9.50
C THR A 166 -13.45 11.42 10.91
N ARG A 167 -12.57 11.59 11.89
CA ARG A 167 -12.77 11.19 13.31
C ARG A 167 -14.08 11.66 13.92
N GLU A 168 -14.49 12.88 13.55
CA GLU A 168 -15.62 13.61 14.12
C GLU A 168 -16.98 13.12 13.61
N TYR A 169 -16.98 12.35 12.52
CA TYR A 169 -18.18 12.00 11.76
C TYR A 169 -18.65 10.56 11.97
N LYS A 170 -18.03 9.82 12.89
CA LYS A 170 -18.33 8.40 13.14
C LYS A 170 -19.83 8.16 13.32
N PHE A 171 -20.34 7.15 12.62
CA PHE A 171 -21.76 6.83 12.60
C PHE A 171 -21.92 5.31 12.70
N GLU A 172 -22.49 4.83 13.80
CA GLU A 172 -22.74 3.40 14.02
C GLU A 172 -23.73 2.87 12.97
N ILE A 173 -23.53 1.63 12.51
CA ILE A 173 -24.23 1.14 11.31
C ILE A 173 -25.75 1.02 11.49
N ASN A 174 -26.22 0.63 12.68
CA ASN A 174 -27.65 0.51 12.93
C ASN A 174 -28.30 1.89 13.00
N GLU A 175 -27.64 2.87 13.63
CA GLU A 175 -28.08 4.26 13.63
C GLU A 175 -28.10 4.86 12.22
N PHE A 176 -27.06 4.62 11.41
CA PHE A 176 -26.96 5.07 10.03
C PHE A 176 -28.11 4.51 9.18
N CYS A 177 -28.35 3.20 9.30
CA CYS A 177 -29.41 2.51 8.60
C CYS A 177 -30.80 3.03 8.98
N LYS A 178 -31.01 3.34 10.27
CA LYS A 178 -32.25 3.93 10.76
C LYS A 178 -32.44 5.37 10.24
N HIS A 179 -31.39 6.17 10.25
CA HIS A 179 -31.42 7.57 9.80
C HIS A 179 -31.77 7.66 8.30
N TYR A 180 -31.05 6.90 7.46
CA TYR A 180 -31.24 6.92 6.00
C TYR A 180 -32.30 5.93 5.50
N LYS A 181 -33.02 5.23 6.39
CA LYS A 181 -34.09 4.27 6.04
C LYS A 181 -33.59 3.26 4.99
N VAL A 182 -32.50 2.57 5.32
CA VAL A 182 -31.89 1.52 4.50
C VAL A 182 -31.68 0.28 5.36
N LYS A 183 -31.80 -0.92 4.78
CA LYS A 183 -31.54 -2.16 5.51
C LYS A 183 -30.03 -2.35 5.69
N LYS A 184 -29.58 -2.71 6.89
CA LYS A 184 -28.17 -3.01 7.18
C LYS A 184 -27.54 -3.95 6.16
N LEU A 185 -28.21 -5.07 5.86
CA LEU A 185 -27.77 -6.05 4.85
C LEU A 185 -27.43 -5.42 3.48
N ARG A 186 -28.11 -4.33 3.08
CA ARG A 186 -27.81 -3.64 1.81
C ARG A 186 -26.53 -2.84 1.90
N ILE A 187 -26.27 -2.19 3.04
CA ILE A 187 -25.03 -1.45 3.27
C ILE A 187 -23.87 -2.43 3.36
N ASP A 188 -23.99 -3.48 4.18
CA ASP A 188 -22.99 -4.54 4.31
C ASP A 188 -22.64 -5.13 2.93
N PHE A 189 -23.64 -5.50 2.13
CA PHE A 189 -23.42 -6.02 0.77
C PHE A 189 -22.59 -5.09 -0.12
N TYR A 190 -22.86 -3.77 -0.09
CA TYR A 190 -22.12 -2.83 -0.92
C TYR A 190 -20.75 -2.49 -0.36
N VAL A 191 -20.58 -2.49 0.96
CA VAL A 191 -19.26 -2.41 1.60
C VAL A 191 -18.43 -3.60 1.15
N ASP A 192 -18.92 -4.83 1.32
CA ASP A 192 -18.25 -6.05 0.89
C ASP A 192 -17.89 -6.00 -0.60
N LYS A 193 -18.83 -5.55 -1.44
CA LYS A 193 -18.58 -5.38 -2.88
C LYS A 193 -17.49 -4.36 -3.19
N ILE A 194 -17.45 -3.23 -2.49
CA ILE A 194 -16.39 -2.22 -2.66
C ILE A 194 -15.03 -2.81 -2.24
N MET A 195 -15.01 -3.50 -1.10
CA MET A 195 -13.80 -4.13 -0.56
C MET A 195 -13.28 -5.25 -1.46
N SER A 196 -14.17 -6.09 -2.00
CA SER A 196 -13.82 -7.22 -2.89
C SER A 196 -13.44 -6.78 -4.31
N SER A 197 -13.72 -5.54 -4.71
CA SER A 197 -13.47 -5.05 -6.08
C SER A 197 -12.07 -4.45 -6.26
N HIS A 198 -11.14 -4.66 -5.31
CA HIS A 198 -9.77 -4.14 -5.33
C HIS A 198 -9.68 -2.63 -5.59
N LEU A 199 -10.62 -1.87 -5.01
CA LEU A 199 -10.73 -0.41 -5.17
C LEU A 199 -9.80 0.37 -4.23
N GLY A 200 -8.79 -0.27 -3.65
CA GLY A 200 -7.81 0.39 -2.78
C GLY A 200 -8.27 0.65 -1.34
N PHE A 201 -9.47 0.24 -0.96
CA PHE A 201 -9.97 0.37 0.41
C PHE A 201 -9.46 -0.73 1.33
N TYR A 202 -9.18 -0.33 2.56
CA TYR A 202 -8.87 -1.20 3.68
C TYR A 202 -9.86 -0.95 4.80
N MET A 203 -10.19 -2.02 5.51
CA MET A 203 -11.14 -2.03 6.63
C MET A 203 -10.47 -2.69 7.83
N PHE A 204 -10.87 -2.31 9.03
CA PHE A 204 -10.55 -3.05 10.26
C PHE A 204 -11.58 -2.71 11.34
N ASN A 205 -11.70 -3.59 12.33
CA ASN A 205 -12.71 -3.47 13.37
C ASN A 205 -12.06 -3.25 14.74
N ARG A 206 -12.79 -2.57 15.62
CA ARG A 206 -12.50 -2.50 17.06
C ARG A 206 -13.82 -2.67 17.79
N GLU A 207 -14.02 -3.81 18.44
CA GLU A 207 -15.30 -4.15 19.08
C GLU A 207 -16.44 -4.05 18.05
N ASN A 208 -17.38 -3.11 18.25
CA ASN A 208 -18.52 -2.89 17.35
C ASN A 208 -18.27 -1.79 16.30
N ASP A 209 -17.12 -1.12 16.37
CA ASP A 209 -16.76 -0.04 15.44
C ASP A 209 -16.02 -0.59 14.24
N VAL A 210 -16.42 -0.11 13.06
CA VAL A 210 -15.71 -0.35 11.79
C VAL A 210 -14.92 0.90 11.40
N PHE A 211 -13.76 0.70 10.80
CA PHE A 211 -12.87 1.76 10.34
C PHE A 211 -12.43 1.50 8.91
N PHE A 212 -12.26 2.59 8.14
CA PHE A 212 -11.83 2.52 6.75
C PHE A 212 -10.66 3.48 6.46
N PHE A 213 -9.82 3.11 5.49
CA PHE A 213 -8.94 4.06 4.80
C PHE A 213 -8.67 3.60 3.37
N HIS A 214 -8.16 4.49 2.52
CA HIS A 214 -7.83 4.20 1.13
C HIS A 214 -6.32 4.24 0.92
N SER A 215 -5.75 3.34 0.11
CA SER A 215 -4.31 3.26 -0.19
C SER A 215 -3.71 4.58 -0.66
N GLU A 216 -4.46 5.35 -1.43
CA GLU A 216 -4.05 6.64 -1.98
C GLU A 216 -4.46 7.86 -1.13
N ASP A 217 -5.00 7.66 0.08
CA ASP A 217 -5.19 8.76 1.04
C ASP A 217 -3.92 9.06 1.84
N LEU A 218 -3.96 10.11 2.65
CA LEU A 218 -2.80 10.55 3.42
C LEU A 218 -2.32 9.46 4.39
N LEU A 219 -3.24 8.70 4.99
CA LEU A 219 -2.93 7.59 5.88
C LEU A 219 -2.39 6.40 5.10
N GLY A 220 -3.05 5.99 4.02
CA GLY A 220 -2.62 4.89 3.16
C GLY A 220 -1.23 5.14 2.59
N THR A 221 -1.02 6.26 1.88
CA THR A 221 0.27 6.60 1.27
C THR A 221 1.40 6.65 2.29
N SER A 222 1.15 7.22 3.48
CA SER A 222 2.14 7.25 4.57
C SER A 222 2.41 5.85 5.12
N THR A 223 1.38 5.03 5.29
CA THR A 223 1.50 3.65 5.80
C THR A 223 2.29 2.78 4.83
N PHE A 224 1.90 2.74 3.55
CA PHE A 224 2.58 1.97 2.50
C PHE A 224 4.03 2.39 2.33
N ARG A 225 4.31 3.70 2.37
CA ARG A 225 5.69 4.21 2.32
C ARG A 225 6.51 3.75 3.52
N LEU A 226 5.99 3.88 4.74
CA LEU A 226 6.70 3.47 5.95
C LEU A 226 6.99 1.97 5.97
N ILE A 227 6.05 1.15 5.51
CA ILE A 227 6.27 -0.30 5.35
C ILE A 227 7.35 -0.54 4.29
N GLY A 228 7.24 0.08 3.12
CA GLY A 228 8.20 -0.08 2.02
C GLY A 228 9.62 0.33 2.43
N ASP A 229 9.79 1.48 3.07
CA ASP A 229 11.07 1.97 3.57
C ASP A 229 11.70 0.95 4.54
N HIS A 230 10.90 0.41 5.48
CA HIS A 230 11.37 -0.62 6.41
C HIS A 230 11.75 -1.92 5.68
N LEU A 231 10.92 -2.41 4.75
CA LEU A 231 11.23 -3.63 4.00
C LEU A 231 12.50 -3.48 3.14
N ILE A 232 12.72 -2.31 2.54
CA ILE A 232 13.96 -2.01 1.78
C ILE A 232 15.18 -2.00 2.71
N GLU A 233 15.10 -1.32 3.85
CA GLU A 233 16.16 -1.32 4.86
C GLU A 233 16.53 -2.75 5.26
N GLU A 234 15.52 -3.62 5.47
CA GLU A 234 15.73 -5.01 5.85
C GLU A 234 16.34 -5.85 4.72
N ILE A 235 15.87 -5.71 3.47
CA ILE A 235 16.47 -6.39 2.31
C ILE A 235 17.96 -6.03 2.18
N ILE A 236 18.30 -4.75 2.36
CA ILE A 236 19.68 -4.28 2.35
C ILE A 236 20.48 -4.91 3.50
N HIS A 237 19.92 -4.98 4.71
CA HIS A 237 20.58 -5.58 5.87
C HIS A 237 20.86 -7.08 5.67
N ILE A 238 19.87 -7.84 5.20
CA ILE A 238 19.98 -9.28 4.92
C ILE A 238 21.09 -9.53 3.90
N ASN A 239 21.16 -8.72 2.84
CA ASN A 239 22.14 -8.88 1.76
C ASN A 239 23.57 -8.47 2.16
N LEU A 240 23.73 -7.49 3.06
CA LEU A 240 25.06 -6.94 3.39
C LEU A 240 25.74 -7.59 4.61
N LYS A 241 24.97 -8.10 5.59
CA LYS A 241 25.53 -8.53 6.90
C LYS A 241 25.28 -9.99 7.25
N GLY A 242 24.66 -10.77 6.35
CA GLY A 242 24.05 -12.06 6.73
C GLY A 242 22.87 -11.84 7.68
N TYR A 243 22.19 -12.91 8.11
CA TYR A 243 21.06 -12.88 9.06
C TYR A 243 21.45 -12.18 10.39
N ARG A 244 21.46 -10.86 10.42
CA ARG A 244 21.70 -10.04 11.61
C ARG A 244 20.48 -9.18 11.84
N GLN A 245 19.95 -9.32 13.04
CA GLN A 245 18.67 -8.83 13.56
C GLN A 245 17.46 -9.68 13.18
N ILE A 246 16.85 -10.17 14.24
CA ILE A 246 15.64 -10.99 14.25
C ILE A 246 14.51 -10.09 13.78
N TYR A 247 13.95 -10.44 12.62
CA TYR A 247 12.74 -9.84 12.10
C TYR A 247 11.60 -10.10 13.09
N ASP A 248 11.03 -9.02 13.60
CA ASP A 248 9.94 -9.04 14.57
C ASP A 248 8.81 -8.20 13.97
N LEU A 249 7.80 -8.91 13.47
CA LEU A 249 6.66 -8.34 12.75
C LEU A 249 5.91 -7.35 13.64
N ASP A 250 5.71 -7.71 14.91
CA ASP A 250 5.03 -6.89 15.91
C ASP A 250 5.79 -5.58 16.16
N LYS A 251 7.11 -5.65 16.35
CA LYS A 251 7.93 -4.44 16.53
C LYS A 251 7.93 -3.53 15.30
N MET A 252 7.86 -4.10 14.09
CA MET A 252 7.79 -3.32 12.87
C MET A 252 6.45 -2.59 12.80
N ALA A 253 5.34 -3.29 13.04
CA ALA A 253 4.01 -2.69 13.10
C ALA A 253 3.90 -1.60 14.17
N GLU A 254 4.46 -1.83 15.37
CA GLU A 254 4.49 -0.82 16.45
C GLU A 254 5.24 0.45 16.06
N LYS A 255 6.41 0.30 15.42
CA LYS A 255 7.20 1.46 14.97
C LYS A 255 6.44 2.28 13.94
N ILE A 256 5.78 1.61 13.00
CA ILE A 256 4.99 2.26 11.96
C ILE A 256 3.78 2.96 12.57
N ALA A 257 2.99 2.26 13.40
CA ALA A 257 1.84 2.82 14.09
C ALA A 257 2.23 4.04 14.94
N LYS A 258 3.33 3.95 15.70
CA LYS A 258 3.85 5.07 16.51
C LYS A 258 4.22 6.28 15.65
N LYS A 259 4.84 6.08 14.48
CA LYS A 259 5.12 7.19 13.54
C LYS A 259 3.82 7.82 13.04
N LEU A 260 2.82 7.02 12.69
CA LEU A 260 1.52 7.51 12.21
C LEU A 260 0.73 8.26 13.31
N ILE A 261 0.85 7.84 14.57
CA ILE A 261 0.30 8.56 15.74
C ILE A 261 0.99 9.92 15.91
N ASN A 262 2.33 9.95 15.80
CA ASN A 262 3.09 11.20 15.89
C ASN A 262 2.77 12.18 14.74
N MET A 263 2.34 11.66 13.59
CA MET A 263 1.87 12.46 12.45
C MET A 263 0.38 12.85 12.57
N ASP A 264 -0.29 12.48 13.66
CA ASP A 264 -1.71 12.65 13.89
C ASP A 264 -2.62 12.02 12.81
N LEU A 265 -2.15 10.95 12.15
CA LEU A 265 -2.92 10.23 11.13
C LEU A 265 -3.80 9.14 11.73
N ILE A 266 -3.36 8.52 12.82
CA ILE A 266 -4.15 7.58 13.63
C ILE A 266 -4.09 8.00 15.11
N TRP A 267 -4.96 7.46 15.96
CA TRP A 267 -4.98 7.77 17.40
C TRP A 267 -4.73 6.53 18.27
N GLU A 268 -4.32 6.74 19.53
CA GLU A 268 -3.88 5.64 20.42
C GLU A 268 -4.95 4.54 20.62
N ARG A 269 -6.23 4.90 20.74
CA ARG A 269 -7.33 3.94 20.90
C ARG A 269 -7.51 2.94 19.75
N ILE A 270 -7.09 3.23 18.52
CA ILE A 270 -7.17 2.28 17.38
C ILE A 270 -5.83 1.63 17.07
N ARG A 271 -4.80 1.92 17.88
CA ARG A 271 -3.44 1.50 17.62
C ARG A 271 -3.30 -0.01 17.46
N GLU A 272 -3.79 -0.79 18.42
CA GLU A 272 -3.63 -2.25 18.39
C GLU A 272 -4.36 -2.92 17.20
N PRO A 273 -5.66 -2.63 16.92
CA PRO A 273 -6.31 -3.10 15.69
C PRO A 273 -5.59 -2.69 14.41
N PHE A 274 -5.05 -1.45 14.38
CA PHE A 274 -4.34 -0.94 13.22
C PHE A 274 -2.94 -1.57 13.05
N GLU A 275 -2.25 -1.87 14.15
CA GLU A 275 -0.99 -2.63 14.14
C GLU A 275 -1.21 -4.01 13.53
N MET A 276 -2.26 -4.74 13.93
CA MET A 276 -2.60 -6.04 13.33
C MET A 276 -2.86 -5.94 11.82
N LEU A 277 -3.50 -4.87 11.37
CA LEU A 277 -3.66 -4.61 9.94
C LEU A 277 -2.32 -4.32 9.25
N ILE A 278 -1.45 -3.50 9.86
CA ILE A 278 -0.10 -3.23 9.34
C ILE A 278 0.69 -4.52 9.18
N GLU A 279 0.62 -5.46 10.12
CA GLU A 279 1.29 -6.75 10.03
C GLU A 279 0.87 -7.53 8.77
N LYS A 280 -0.43 -7.56 8.45
CA LYS A 280 -0.95 -8.15 7.20
C LYS A 280 -0.42 -7.44 5.96
N LEU A 281 -0.39 -6.11 5.98
CA LEU A 281 0.12 -5.30 4.87
C LEU A 281 1.62 -5.48 4.66
N ILE A 282 2.40 -5.62 5.72
CA ILE A 282 3.84 -5.94 5.66
C ILE A 282 4.05 -7.25 4.91
N ILE A 283 3.32 -8.31 5.28
CA ILE A 283 3.45 -9.60 4.62
C ILE A 283 3.03 -9.51 3.14
N LYS A 284 1.92 -8.83 2.82
CA LYS A 284 1.49 -8.65 1.43
C LYS A 284 2.54 -7.94 0.58
N LEU A 285 3.03 -6.79 1.06
CA LEU A 285 4.05 -6.00 0.35
C LEU A 285 5.38 -6.75 0.22
N ALA A 286 5.77 -7.51 1.25
CA ALA A 286 6.96 -8.34 1.19
C ALA A 286 6.88 -9.40 0.08
N ILE A 287 5.71 -10.04 -0.10
CA ILE A 287 5.47 -10.98 -1.20
C ILE A 287 5.59 -10.26 -2.55
N ASP A 288 4.98 -9.08 -2.68
CA ASP A 288 5.00 -8.29 -3.92
C ASP A 288 6.43 -7.81 -4.27
N MET A 289 7.27 -7.61 -3.26
CA MET A 289 8.71 -7.31 -3.40
C MET A 289 9.58 -8.55 -3.65
N GLY A 290 9.00 -9.76 -3.69
CA GLY A 290 9.71 -11.01 -4.00
C GLY A 290 10.40 -11.68 -2.81
N ILE A 291 10.03 -11.33 -1.57
CA ILE A 291 10.56 -12.00 -0.37
C ILE A 291 10.03 -13.44 -0.29
N SER A 292 10.89 -14.39 0.09
CA SER A 292 10.53 -15.82 0.09
C SER A 292 9.38 -16.14 1.06
N LYS A 293 8.38 -16.90 0.60
CA LYS A 293 7.24 -17.36 1.41
C LYS A 293 7.67 -18.12 2.67
N THR A 294 8.73 -18.92 2.57
CA THR A 294 9.29 -19.68 3.71
C THR A 294 9.84 -18.76 4.80
N PHE A 295 10.49 -17.66 4.42
CA PHE A 295 10.94 -16.65 5.37
C PHE A 295 9.75 -15.97 6.04
N LEU A 296 8.75 -15.55 5.26
CA LEU A 296 7.56 -14.89 5.79
C LEU A 296 6.79 -15.77 6.78
N MET A 297 6.63 -17.06 6.51
CA MET A 297 6.00 -18.00 7.45
C MET A 297 6.72 -18.07 8.81
N ASP A 298 8.05 -18.03 8.81
CA ASP A 298 8.82 -18.00 10.07
C ASP A 298 8.52 -16.72 10.89
N LEU A 299 8.10 -15.62 10.25
CA LEU A 299 7.78 -14.34 10.90
C LEU A 299 6.36 -14.37 11.48
N VAL A 300 5.41 -14.92 10.72
CA VAL A 300 4.03 -15.12 11.15
C VAL A 300 3.97 -15.96 12.44
N VAL A 301 4.71 -17.07 12.49
CA VAL A 301 4.76 -17.96 13.66
C VAL A 301 5.36 -17.26 14.90
N GLN A 302 6.11 -16.18 14.71
CA GLN A 302 6.76 -15.43 15.78
C GLN A 302 5.96 -14.20 16.26
N SER A 303 4.83 -13.86 15.62
CA SER A 303 3.98 -12.75 16.03
C SER A 303 3.19 -13.09 17.29
N GLU A 304 3.33 -12.29 18.34
CA GLU A 304 2.55 -12.40 19.59
C GLU A 304 1.17 -11.75 19.44
N LYS A 305 1.03 -10.75 18.56
CA LYS A 305 -0.25 -10.05 18.34
C LYS A 305 -1.23 -10.87 17.52
N LEU A 306 -0.77 -11.50 16.45
CA LEU A 306 -1.65 -12.27 15.56
C LEU A 306 -1.89 -13.71 16.05
N SER A 307 -1.07 -14.21 16.98
CA SER A 307 -1.37 -15.47 17.70
C SER A 307 -2.50 -15.32 18.72
N LYS A 308 -2.85 -14.10 19.14
CA LYS A 308 -3.99 -13.84 20.03
C LYS A 308 -5.36 -14.04 19.36
N SER A 309 -5.43 -14.04 18.02
CA SER A 309 -6.67 -14.25 17.27
C SER A 309 -6.51 -15.38 16.24
N LYS A 310 -7.33 -16.44 16.33
CA LYS A 310 -7.32 -17.56 15.37
C LYS A 310 -7.50 -17.10 13.92
N GLU A 311 -8.36 -16.10 13.70
CA GLU A 311 -8.61 -15.49 12.39
C GLU A 311 -7.37 -14.79 11.83
N GLY A 312 -6.55 -14.14 12.67
CA GLY A 312 -5.36 -13.40 12.25
C GLY A 312 -4.24 -14.29 11.69
N THR A 313 -3.98 -15.43 12.31
CA THR A 313 -2.95 -16.37 11.84
C THR A 313 -3.35 -17.03 10.51
N ASN A 314 -4.62 -17.45 10.38
CA ASN A 314 -5.14 -18.04 9.14
C ASN A 314 -5.11 -17.05 7.98
N SER A 315 -5.51 -15.81 8.22
CA SER A 315 -5.47 -14.73 7.22
C SER A 315 -4.06 -14.51 6.68
N LEU A 316 -3.03 -14.48 7.54
CA LEU A 316 -1.65 -14.34 7.08
C LEU A 316 -1.17 -15.54 6.27
N ILE A 317 -1.56 -16.75 6.67
CA ILE A 317 -1.24 -17.96 5.93
C ILE A 317 -1.85 -17.91 4.54
N ASN A 318 -3.12 -17.48 4.44
CA ASN A 318 -3.82 -17.29 3.18
C ASN A 318 -3.11 -16.25 2.31
N ILE A 319 -2.72 -15.09 2.86
CA ILE A 319 -1.95 -14.06 2.14
C ILE A 319 -0.65 -14.65 1.58
N ILE A 320 0.10 -15.42 2.39
CA ILE A 320 1.35 -16.07 1.93
C ILE A 320 1.08 -17.12 0.84
N GLN A 321 -0.03 -17.85 0.92
CA GLN A 321 -0.44 -18.78 -0.11
C GLN A 321 -0.89 -18.09 -1.40
N GLY A 322 -1.14 -16.78 -1.36
CA GLY A 322 -1.49 -15.95 -2.52
C GLY A 322 -2.97 -15.55 -2.55
N SER A 323 -3.67 -15.61 -1.42
CA SER A 323 -5.02 -15.07 -1.31
C SER A 323 -5.00 -13.55 -1.50
N GLU A 324 -5.92 -13.08 -2.33
CA GLU A 324 -6.21 -11.66 -2.52
C GLU A 324 -7.59 -11.28 -1.94
N GLN A 325 -8.21 -12.18 -1.17
CA GLN A 325 -9.48 -11.92 -0.51
C GLN A 325 -9.33 -10.76 0.48
N TYR A 326 -10.30 -9.84 0.46
CA TYR A 326 -10.22 -8.65 1.29
C TYR A 326 -10.38 -9.02 2.77
N GLU A 327 -11.08 -10.09 3.09
CA GLU A 327 -11.27 -10.62 4.43
C GLU A 327 -9.92 -11.00 5.05
N ASP A 328 -9.04 -11.62 4.26
CA ASP A 328 -7.68 -11.93 4.68
C ASP A 328 -6.88 -10.64 4.90
N LEU A 329 -7.05 -9.61 4.09
CA LEU A 329 -6.31 -8.36 4.20
C LEU A 329 -6.90 -7.35 5.21
N ASN A 330 -8.17 -7.49 5.62
CA ASN A 330 -8.94 -6.41 6.28
C ASN A 330 -9.78 -6.82 7.49
N ILE A 331 -10.16 -8.10 7.67
CA ILE A 331 -10.98 -8.47 8.83
C ILE A 331 -10.07 -8.88 9.98
N VAL A 332 -10.12 -8.10 11.06
CA VAL A 332 -9.52 -8.43 12.36
C VAL A 332 -10.61 -8.22 13.40
N SER A 333 -11.34 -9.28 13.75
CA SER A 333 -12.30 -9.25 14.84
C SER A 333 -11.61 -9.63 16.15
N ILE A 334 -11.54 -8.71 17.11
CA ILE A 334 -11.20 -9.04 18.50
C ILE A 334 -12.51 -9.47 19.16
N ALA A 335 -13.03 -10.64 18.80
CA ALA A 335 -14.18 -11.24 19.47
C ALA A 335 -13.82 -12.62 19.98
N ASP A 336 -13.87 -12.78 21.30
CA ASP A 336 -13.74 -14.05 22.01
C ASP A 336 -14.69 -15.10 21.41
N THR A 337 -14.17 -16.09 20.67
CA THR A 337 -14.98 -17.27 20.33
C THR A 337 -14.17 -18.57 20.35
N LYS A 338 -14.45 -19.30 21.45
CA LYS A 338 -14.61 -20.75 21.63
C LYS A 338 -14.13 -21.67 20.51
N ASP A 339 -13.30 -22.60 20.97
CA ASP A 339 -12.81 -23.80 20.31
C ASP A 339 -13.84 -24.58 19.50
N ARG A 340 -13.53 -24.71 18.21
CA ARG A 340 -13.74 -25.82 17.25
C ARG A 340 -13.53 -25.15 15.90
N GLU A 341 -12.42 -25.31 15.19
CA GLU A 341 -11.99 -26.51 14.47
C GLU A 341 -10.47 -26.39 14.24
N VAL A 342 -9.66 -27.15 15.00
CA VAL A 342 -8.18 -27.14 14.92
C VAL A 342 -7.66 -28.29 14.04
N ASP A 343 -8.54 -29.18 13.57
CA ASP A 343 -8.12 -30.50 13.10
C ASP A 343 -7.76 -30.58 11.61
N GLU A 344 -8.01 -29.56 10.78
CA GLU A 344 -7.76 -29.68 9.33
C GLU A 344 -6.40 -29.12 8.85
N ILE A 345 -5.71 -28.29 9.66
CA ILE A 345 -4.40 -27.71 9.29
C ILE A 345 -3.22 -28.54 9.82
N LEU A 346 -3.43 -29.35 10.87
CA LEU A 346 -2.40 -30.20 11.47
C LEU A 346 -1.95 -31.37 10.57
N ASP A 347 -2.73 -31.76 9.56
CA ASP A 347 -2.41 -32.90 8.69
C ASP A 347 -1.20 -32.67 7.77
N LYS A 348 -0.74 -31.42 7.60
CA LYS A 348 0.42 -31.07 6.75
C LYS A 348 1.71 -30.80 7.52
N VAL A 349 1.66 -30.76 8.85
CA VAL A 349 2.81 -30.48 9.72
C VAL A 349 3.23 -31.78 10.41
N LYS A 350 4.44 -32.26 10.12
CA LYS A 350 5.02 -33.45 10.77
C LYS A 350 5.34 -33.19 12.25
N GLY A 351 5.66 -31.93 12.57
CA GLY A 351 5.92 -31.41 13.92
C GLY A 351 6.95 -30.29 13.88
N PHE A 352 7.50 -29.91 15.04
CA PHE A 352 8.53 -28.88 15.16
C PHE A 352 9.89 -29.46 15.56
N CYS A 353 10.97 -28.82 15.12
CA CYS A 353 12.33 -29.21 15.45
C CYS A 353 12.58 -29.06 16.96
N PRO A 354 13.04 -30.11 17.66
CA PRO A 354 13.22 -30.09 19.11
C PRO A 354 14.33 -29.14 19.56
N LYS A 355 15.27 -28.80 18.68
CA LYS A 355 16.40 -27.92 19.01
C LYS A 355 16.10 -26.44 18.82
N CYS A 356 15.29 -26.06 17.83
CA CYS A 356 15.10 -24.65 17.46
C CYS A 356 13.66 -24.24 17.18
N GLY A 357 12.70 -25.13 17.39
CA GLY A 357 11.28 -24.88 17.19
C GLY A 357 10.83 -24.71 15.74
N LYS A 358 11.72 -24.90 14.75
CA LYS A 358 11.38 -24.75 13.32
C LYS A 358 10.35 -25.80 12.89
N THR A 359 9.29 -25.36 12.22
CA THR A 359 8.25 -26.22 11.64
C THR A 359 8.84 -27.17 10.59
N ILE A 360 8.47 -28.45 10.68
CA ILE A 360 8.83 -29.51 9.75
C ILE A 360 7.54 -29.99 9.07
N LEU A 361 7.49 -29.89 7.75
CA LEU A 361 6.33 -30.28 6.96
C LEU A 361 6.36 -31.78 6.67
N SER A 362 5.19 -32.41 6.49
CA SER A 362 5.06 -33.84 6.17
C SER A 362 5.77 -34.23 4.86
N GLN A 363 5.98 -33.27 3.97
CA GLN A 363 6.64 -33.44 2.66
C GLN A 363 8.14 -33.09 2.68
N ASP A 364 8.69 -32.67 3.81
CA ASP A 364 10.11 -32.32 3.93
C ASP A 364 10.95 -33.60 4.16
N PHE A 365 11.66 -34.05 3.11
CA PHE A 365 12.51 -35.25 3.14
C PHE A 365 13.91 -34.98 3.73
N SER A 366 14.18 -33.76 4.20
CA SER A 366 15.48 -33.42 4.76
C SER A 366 15.72 -34.15 6.09
N LYS A 367 16.85 -34.86 6.17
CA LYS A 367 17.29 -35.54 7.41
C LYS A 367 17.81 -34.57 8.47
N SER A 368 17.84 -33.27 8.19
CA SER A 368 18.35 -32.27 9.11
C SER A 368 17.56 -30.97 9.04
N CYS A 369 17.41 -30.32 10.19
CA CYS A 369 16.70 -29.06 10.30
C CYS A 369 17.44 -27.96 9.54
N ALA A 370 16.80 -27.33 8.55
CA ALA A 370 17.40 -26.25 7.77
C ALA A 370 17.87 -25.04 8.61
N ARG A 371 17.34 -24.83 9.83
CA ARG A 371 17.71 -23.70 10.69
C ARG A 371 18.89 -23.98 11.61
N CYS A 372 18.93 -25.16 12.25
CA CYS A 372 19.96 -25.48 13.25
C CYS A 372 20.86 -26.66 12.86
N LYS A 373 20.65 -27.20 11.66
CA LYS A 373 21.32 -28.38 11.08
C LYS A 373 21.24 -29.64 11.96
N ASN A 374 20.35 -29.66 12.95
CA ASN A 374 20.15 -30.80 13.83
C ASN A 374 19.60 -31.99 13.04
N SER A 375 20.08 -33.21 13.32
CA SER A 375 19.49 -34.42 12.73
C SER A 375 18.02 -34.52 13.15
N LEU A 376 17.16 -34.78 12.17
CA LEU A 376 15.74 -35.03 12.37
C LEU A 376 15.53 -36.54 12.25
N ASP A 377 15.82 -37.26 13.34
CA ASP A 377 15.49 -38.68 13.42
C ASP A 377 13.97 -38.81 13.53
N ASN A 378 13.42 -39.78 12.78
CA ASN A 378 12.04 -39.78 12.29
C ASN A 378 10.89 -39.71 13.33
N ASP A 379 11.16 -39.73 14.63
CA ASP A 379 10.14 -39.80 15.69
C ASP A 379 10.30 -38.74 16.81
N ILE A 380 11.29 -37.84 16.74
CA ILE A 380 11.52 -36.83 17.80
C ILE A 380 11.17 -35.44 17.26
N PHE A 381 9.88 -35.19 17.10
CA PHE A 381 9.34 -33.86 16.82
C PHE A 381 8.56 -33.36 18.03
N LEU A 382 8.67 -32.06 18.31
CA LEU A 382 7.74 -31.40 19.23
C LEU A 382 6.38 -31.34 18.52
N LYS A 383 5.32 -31.73 19.23
CA LYS A 383 3.95 -31.66 18.70
C LYS A 383 3.16 -30.48 19.26
N SER A 384 3.62 -29.92 20.39
CA SER A 384 3.04 -28.73 21.01
C SER A 384 3.69 -27.45 20.46
N ILE A 385 2.85 -26.47 20.12
CA ILE A 385 3.26 -25.12 19.71
C ILE A 385 4.00 -24.42 20.86
N ASP A 386 3.54 -24.60 22.10
CA ASP A 386 4.19 -23.99 23.28
C ASP A 386 5.58 -24.56 23.52
N GLU A 387 5.76 -25.87 23.31
CA GLU A 387 7.07 -26.52 23.40
C GLU A 387 8.01 -26.05 22.29
N ALA A 388 7.48 -25.88 21.07
CA ALA A 388 8.22 -25.35 19.93
C ALA A 388 8.68 -23.90 20.17
N ASN A 389 7.81 -23.06 20.73
CA ASN A 389 8.13 -21.70 21.14
C ASN A 389 9.23 -21.68 22.20
N ASN A 390 9.11 -22.52 23.23
CA ASN A 390 10.14 -22.64 24.27
C ASN A 390 11.50 -23.15 23.74
N ALA A 391 11.50 -24.04 22.75
CA ALA A 391 12.72 -24.50 22.08
C ALA A 391 13.33 -23.40 21.20
N SER A 392 12.49 -22.64 20.48
CA SER A 392 12.91 -21.49 19.67
C SER A 392 13.53 -20.38 20.52
N ILE A 393 12.91 -20.03 21.66
CA ILE A 393 13.42 -19.03 22.60
C ILE A 393 14.77 -19.45 23.17
N ARG A 394 14.91 -20.70 23.63
CA ARG A 394 16.19 -21.23 24.14
C ARG A 394 17.29 -21.19 23.08
N TYR A 395 16.98 -21.63 21.86
CA TYR A 395 17.92 -21.57 20.74
C TYR A 395 18.35 -20.15 20.40
N LYS A 396 17.42 -19.17 20.43
CA LYS A 396 17.71 -17.75 20.24
C LYS A 396 18.67 -17.23 21.31
N GLN A 397 18.43 -17.55 22.59
CA GLN A 397 19.30 -17.14 23.69
C GLN A 397 20.70 -17.76 23.62
N GLU A 398 20.82 -19.01 23.18
CA GLU A 398 22.11 -19.68 22.98
C GLU A 398 22.92 -19.05 21.83
N MET A 399 22.28 -18.69 20.72
CA MET A 399 22.96 -18.02 19.62
C MET A 399 23.41 -16.61 19.98
N LEU A 400 22.59 -15.85 20.73
CA LEU A 400 22.98 -14.53 21.24
C LEU A 400 24.21 -14.58 22.16
N LYS A 401 24.32 -15.62 23.01
CA LYS A 401 25.50 -15.82 23.86
C LYS A 401 26.78 -16.15 23.09
N LYS A 402 26.67 -16.87 21.96
CA LYS A 402 27.81 -17.18 21.08
C LYS A 402 28.28 -15.97 20.28
N GLU A 403 27.38 -15.02 20.02
CA GLU A 403 27.65 -13.80 19.29
C GLU A 403 28.11 -12.62 20.18
N GLU A 404 28.24 -12.82 21.50
CA GLU A 404 28.82 -11.83 22.40
C GLU A 404 30.27 -11.51 21.99
N LEU A 405 30.50 -10.25 21.63
CA LEU A 405 31.83 -9.74 21.33
C LEU A 405 32.54 -9.36 22.63
N VAL A 406 33.70 -9.97 22.87
CA VAL A 406 34.63 -9.61 23.93
C VAL A 406 35.70 -8.67 23.41
N ILE A 407 36.27 -7.85 24.30
CA ILE A 407 37.46 -7.09 23.97
C ILE A 407 38.62 -8.07 23.88
N CYS A 408 39.40 -7.96 22.81
CA CYS A 408 40.59 -8.77 22.59
C CYS A 408 41.49 -8.77 23.84
N SER A 409 41.96 -9.96 24.25
CA SER A 409 42.77 -10.16 25.45
C SER A 409 44.14 -9.47 25.41
N ASN A 410 44.54 -8.93 24.25
CA ASN A 410 45.75 -8.12 24.09
C ASN A 410 45.48 -6.67 24.55
N PRO A 411 46.16 -6.17 25.59
CA PRO A 411 45.92 -4.83 26.15
C PRO A 411 46.29 -3.67 25.19
N LYS A 412 46.94 -3.96 24.04
CA LYS A 412 47.22 -2.97 22.99
C LYS A 412 46.24 -3.06 21.81
N CYS A 413 45.21 -3.90 21.89
CA CYS A 413 44.24 -4.13 20.83
C CYS A 413 42.81 -3.96 21.36
N GLU A 414 42.13 -2.90 20.98
CA GLU A 414 40.74 -2.60 21.40
C GLU A 414 39.68 -3.30 20.52
N ALA A 415 40.09 -4.29 19.73
CA ALA A 415 39.21 -4.99 18.81
C ALA A 415 38.13 -5.77 19.56
N LYS A 416 36.88 -5.61 19.13
CA LYS A 416 35.75 -6.43 19.57
C LYS A 416 35.72 -7.72 18.75
N VAL A 417 35.96 -8.85 19.39
CA VAL A 417 36.13 -10.16 18.77
C VAL A 417 35.14 -11.17 19.36
N SER A 418 34.69 -12.14 18.56
CA SER A 418 33.78 -13.20 19.07
C SER A 418 34.56 -14.16 19.98
N LYS A 419 33.93 -14.61 21.08
CA LYS A 419 34.48 -15.64 21.98
C LYS A 419 34.77 -16.97 21.27
N ASP A 420 34.08 -17.25 20.16
CA ASP A 420 34.23 -18.52 19.42
C ASP A 420 35.38 -18.47 18.39
N TRP A 421 36.08 -17.35 18.25
CA TRP A 421 37.23 -17.22 17.37
C TRP A 421 38.49 -17.74 18.07
N LYS A 422 39.31 -18.52 17.36
CA LYS A 422 40.58 -19.00 17.91
C LYS A 422 41.58 -17.87 18.15
N GLU A 423 41.58 -16.87 17.26
CA GLU A 423 42.57 -15.81 17.23
C GLU A 423 41.90 -14.48 16.85
N CYS A 424 42.38 -13.38 17.42
CA CYS A 424 41.96 -12.05 17.02
C CYS A 424 42.43 -11.76 15.59
N PRO A 425 41.56 -11.35 14.65
CA PRO A 425 41.95 -11.15 13.25
C PRO A 425 42.84 -9.92 13.03
N ILE A 426 42.99 -9.06 14.04
CA ILE A 426 43.79 -7.83 13.94
C ILE A 426 45.20 -8.03 14.48
N CYS A 427 45.34 -8.74 15.60
CA CYS A 427 46.62 -8.90 16.30
C CYS A 427 47.05 -10.35 16.50
N HIS A 428 46.30 -11.31 15.93
CA HIS A 428 46.54 -12.76 16.00
C HIS A 428 46.70 -13.31 17.42
N THR A 429 46.25 -12.56 18.43
CA THR A 429 46.29 -13.01 19.83
C THR A 429 45.18 -14.02 20.07
N LEU A 430 45.50 -15.13 20.73
CA LEU A 430 44.53 -16.16 21.11
C LEU A 430 43.43 -15.55 22.00
N ILE A 431 42.17 -15.86 21.69
CA ILE A 431 41.01 -15.39 22.45
C ILE A 431 40.69 -16.49 23.47
N ASN A 432 40.71 -16.13 24.76
CA ASN A 432 40.40 -17.01 25.89
C ASN A 432 38.91 -16.96 26.26
#